data_AF-A0A8X7N6I3-F1
#
_entry.id   AF-A0A8X7N6I3-F1
#
_cell.length_a   1.000
_cell.length_b   1.000
_cell.length_c   1.000
_cell.angle_alpha   90.00
_cell.angle_beta   90.00
_cell.angle_gamma   90.00
#
_symmetry.space_group_name_H-M   'P 1'
#
loop_
_entity.id
_entity.type
_entity.pdbx_description
1 polymer ?
#
loop_
_entity_poly.entity_id
_entity_poly.type
_entity_poly.pdbx_seq_one_letter_code
_entity_poly.pdbx_strand_id
1 'polypeptide(L)'
;MRLTPSFIALLSLLPLAQALPSLSPFIGVNTILKRHGTASHSPEHYAGHLPALHKHYRQPPNSSRLDPKPEYRARTPFDWASIALALHQEYIELDGFNYAIARFTPAEWEAWGINQNYVQLIRFFAQQEEDHSTAFANMLGPRAPLPCE
;
A
#
# COMPACT_ATOMS: atom_id res chain seq x y z
N MET A 1 18.78 35.41 -16.21
CA MET A 1 18.36 34.34 -17.14
C MET A 1 16.90 34.59 -17.49
N ARG A 2 16.60 34.99 -18.72
CA ARG A 2 15.24 35.36 -19.15
C ARG A 2 14.55 34.11 -19.69
N LEU A 3 13.47 33.70 -19.03
CA LEU A 3 12.63 32.59 -19.48
C LEU A 3 11.67 33.10 -20.57
N THR A 4 11.59 32.38 -21.68
CA THR A 4 10.76 32.70 -22.86
C THR A 4 9.28 32.38 -22.63
N PRO A 5 8.35 33.00 -23.39
CA PRO A 5 6.91 33.04 -23.06
C PRO A 5 6.17 31.69 -23.23
N SER A 6 6.82 30.66 -23.77
CA SER A 6 6.20 29.38 -24.09
C SER A 6 5.96 28.47 -22.86
N PHE A 7 6.42 28.85 -21.67
CA PHE A 7 6.21 28.05 -20.44
C PHE A 7 5.03 28.53 -19.57
N ILE A 8 4.42 29.68 -19.87
CA ILE A 8 3.28 30.21 -19.11
C ILE A 8 1.93 29.67 -19.65
N ALA A 9 1.90 29.12 -20.87
CA ALA A 9 0.67 28.66 -21.50
C ALA A 9 0.16 27.29 -21.02
N LEU A 10 0.89 26.56 -20.16
CA LEU A 10 0.42 25.27 -19.63
C LEU A 10 -0.35 25.38 -18.29
N LEU A 11 -0.35 26.56 -17.65
CA LEU A 11 -1.02 26.76 -16.36
C LEU A 11 -2.31 27.61 -16.42
N SER A 12 -2.71 28.09 -17.60
CA SER A 12 -3.94 28.89 -17.77
C SER A 12 -5.18 28.08 -18.17
N LEU A 13 -5.14 26.74 -18.09
CA LEU A 13 -6.30 25.86 -18.34
C LEU A 13 -6.91 25.23 -17.08
N LEU A 14 -6.49 25.64 -15.87
CA LEU A 14 -7.21 25.30 -14.64
C LEU A 14 -8.09 26.48 -14.21
N PRO A 15 -9.28 26.61 -14.80
CA PRO A 15 -10.43 26.82 -13.93
C PRO A 15 -11.62 25.99 -14.41
N LEU A 16 -11.59 24.67 -14.18
CA LEU A 16 -12.81 23.85 -14.17
C LEU A 16 -12.64 22.54 -13.38
N ALA A 17 -12.10 22.61 -12.16
CA ALA A 17 -12.04 21.45 -11.25
C ALA A 17 -12.79 21.68 -9.92
N GLN A 18 -13.55 22.79 -9.78
CA GLN A 18 -14.26 23.11 -8.53
C GLN A 18 -15.76 22.76 -8.51
N ALA A 19 -16.23 21.89 -9.41
CA ALA A 19 -17.63 21.43 -9.38
C ALA A 19 -17.79 19.98 -9.84
N LEU A 20 -16.82 19.12 -9.57
CA LEU A 20 -17.06 17.68 -9.65
C LEU A 20 -17.50 17.20 -8.25
N PRO A 21 -18.67 16.55 -8.10
CA PRO A 21 -18.94 15.82 -6.86
C PRO A 21 -17.77 14.87 -6.63
N SER A 22 -17.40 14.65 -5.36
CA SER A 22 -16.37 13.73 -4.92
C SER A 22 -16.71 12.30 -5.38
N LEU A 23 -16.49 12.02 -6.65
CA LEU A 23 -16.46 10.71 -7.24
C LEU A 23 -15.00 10.49 -7.57
N SER A 24 -14.16 10.42 -6.53
CA SER A 24 -13.00 9.54 -6.63
C SER A 24 -13.60 8.19 -7.03
N PRO A 25 -13.32 7.65 -8.22
CA PRO A 25 -13.54 6.25 -8.41
C PRO A 25 -12.37 5.64 -7.65
N PHE A 26 -12.50 5.51 -6.33
CA PHE A 26 -12.01 4.29 -5.74
C PHE A 26 -12.73 3.22 -6.56
N ILE A 27 -12.06 2.72 -7.59
CA ILE A 27 -12.48 1.52 -8.28
C ILE A 27 -12.43 0.52 -7.15
N GLY A 28 -13.59 0.34 -6.51
CA GLY A 28 -13.68 -0.46 -5.31
C GLY A 28 -13.01 -1.78 -5.62
N VAL A 29 -12.28 -2.34 -4.66
CA VAL A 29 -11.56 -3.62 -4.84
C VAL A 29 -12.46 -4.63 -5.56
N ASN A 30 -13.77 -4.63 -5.26
CA ASN A 30 -14.82 -5.36 -5.97
C ASN A 30 -14.87 -5.19 -7.51
N THR A 31 -14.67 -3.99 -8.06
CA THR A 31 -14.68 -3.71 -9.49
C THR A 31 -13.40 -4.18 -10.18
N ILE A 32 -12.23 -4.03 -9.53
CA ILE A 32 -10.96 -4.60 -10.02
C ILE A 32 -11.05 -6.13 -10.02
N LEU A 33 -11.52 -6.70 -8.91
CA LEU A 33 -11.69 -8.14 -8.77
C LEU A 33 -12.74 -8.69 -9.75
N LYS A 34 -13.84 -7.97 -10.04
CA LYS A 34 -14.85 -8.40 -11.04
C LYS A 34 -14.29 -8.40 -12.46
N ARG A 35 -13.45 -7.42 -12.81
CA ARG A 35 -12.84 -7.31 -14.14
C ARG A 35 -11.86 -8.43 -14.45
N HIS A 36 -11.20 -8.98 -13.43
CA HIS A 36 -10.27 -10.10 -13.55
C HIS A 36 -10.88 -11.46 -13.16
N GLY A 37 -12.20 -11.54 -12.98
CA GLY A 37 -12.90 -12.78 -12.65
C GLY A 37 -12.67 -13.30 -11.24
N THR A 38 -12.10 -12.48 -10.35
CA THR A 38 -11.65 -12.90 -9.01
C THR A 38 -12.61 -12.57 -7.87
N ALA A 39 -13.69 -11.82 -8.12
CA ALA A 39 -14.58 -11.31 -7.07
C ALA A 39 -15.73 -12.21 -6.59
N SER A 40 -15.92 -13.42 -7.13
CA SER A 40 -17.10 -14.24 -6.76
C SER A 40 -16.79 -15.44 -5.88
N HIS A 41 -15.53 -15.60 -5.51
CA HIS A 41 -15.04 -16.87 -5.02
C HIS A 41 -14.39 -16.62 -3.66
N SER A 42 -15.02 -17.17 -2.62
CA SER A 42 -14.44 -17.28 -1.27
C SER A 42 -12.94 -17.59 -1.39
N PRO A 43 -12.07 -17.08 -0.51
CA PRO A 43 -10.65 -17.44 -0.49
C PRO A 43 -10.40 -18.96 -0.64
N GLU A 44 -11.35 -19.78 -0.17
CA GLU A 44 -11.37 -21.25 -0.34
C GLU A 44 -11.44 -21.73 -1.80
N HIS A 45 -12.18 -21.04 -2.67
CA HIS A 45 -12.30 -21.37 -4.08
C HIS A 45 -11.02 -21.05 -4.86
N TYR A 46 -10.24 -20.04 -4.44
CA TYR A 46 -8.89 -19.81 -4.97
C TYR A 46 -7.92 -20.91 -4.55
N ALA A 47 -7.98 -21.35 -3.29
CA ALA A 47 -7.16 -22.46 -2.79
C ALA A 47 -7.44 -23.79 -3.50
N GLY A 48 -8.68 -23.99 -3.98
CA GLY A 48 -9.10 -25.21 -4.68
C GLY A 48 -8.54 -25.38 -6.10
N HIS A 49 -8.20 -24.30 -6.81
CA HIS A 49 -7.83 -24.33 -8.23
C HIS A 49 -6.32 -24.26 -8.49
N LEU A 50 -5.51 -24.09 -7.46
CA LEU A 50 -4.05 -24.11 -7.57
C LEU A 50 -3.58 -25.57 -7.52
N PRO A 51 -3.04 -26.15 -8.62
CA PRO A 51 -2.69 -27.57 -8.69
C PRO A 51 -1.62 -28.01 -7.68
N ALA A 52 -0.93 -27.04 -7.04
CA ALA A 52 0.11 -27.26 -6.05
C ALA A 52 -0.34 -27.11 -4.59
N LEU A 53 -1.55 -26.64 -4.30
CA LEU A 53 -1.96 -26.28 -2.92
C LEU A 53 -2.71 -27.37 -2.16
N HIS A 54 -3.20 -28.41 -2.86
CA HIS A 54 -4.09 -29.38 -2.25
C HIS A 54 -3.45 -30.35 -1.25
N LYS A 55 -2.12 -30.51 -1.25
CA LYS A 55 -1.46 -31.49 -0.37
C LYS A 55 -0.89 -30.92 0.93
N HIS A 56 -0.71 -29.60 1.06
CA HIS A 56 0.05 -29.04 2.19
C HIS A 56 -0.57 -27.85 2.94
N TYR A 57 -1.72 -27.30 2.53
CA TYR A 57 -2.49 -26.44 3.44
C TYR A 57 -3.25 -27.32 4.44
N ARG A 58 -2.54 -27.69 5.50
CA ARG A 58 -3.18 -28.00 6.79
C ARG A 58 -4.09 -26.80 7.07
N GLN A 59 -5.39 -27.06 7.20
CA GLN A 59 -6.51 -26.12 7.43
C GLN A 59 -6.08 -24.74 7.93
N PRO A 60 -6.63 -23.62 7.41
CA PRO A 60 -6.32 -22.29 7.93
C PRO A 60 -6.42 -22.31 9.46
N PRO A 61 -5.43 -21.75 10.19
CA PRO A 61 -5.40 -21.85 11.63
C PRO A 61 -6.74 -21.37 12.18
N ASN A 62 -7.43 -22.26 12.89
CA ASN A 62 -8.64 -21.91 13.61
C ASN A 62 -8.28 -20.76 14.56
N SER A 63 -8.83 -19.57 14.34
CA SER A 63 -8.59 -18.38 15.17
C SER A 63 -8.98 -18.59 16.64
N SER A 64 -9.76 -19.64 16.94
CA SER A 64 -10.12 -20.08 18.30
C SER A 64 -9.02 -20.88 19.03
N ARG A 65 -7.94 -21.28 18.36
CA ARG A 65 -6.80 -21.97 19.00
C ARG A 65 -5.64 -21.02 19.12
N LEU A 66 -5.44 -20.50 20.33
CA LEU A 66 -4.20 -19.85 20.73
C LEU A 66 -3.05 -20.86 20.56
N ASP A 67 -2.18 -20.60 19.60
CA ASP A 67 -0.89 -21.26 19.52
C ASP A 67 0.03 -20.57 20.55
N PRO A 68 0.52 -21.28 21.58
CA PRO A 68 1.40 -20.67 22.58
C PRO A 68 2.79 -20.33 22.03
N LYS A 69 3.15 -20.83 20.84
CA LYS A 69 4.41 -20.52 20.13
C LYS A 69 4.13 -20.39 18.63
N PRO A 70 3.36 -19.37 18.22
CA PRO A 70 2.99 -19.20 16.83
C PRO A 70 4.24 -18.97 15.97
N GLU A 71 4.27 -19.60 14.81
CA GLU A 71 5.31 -19.37 13.82
C GLU A 71 4.80 -18.46 12.71
N TYR A 72 5.21 -17.20 12.74
CA TYR A 72 4.86 -16.18 11.75
C TYR A 72 5.95 -16.08 10.68
N ARG A 73 5.83 -16.91 9.63
CA ARG A 73 6.72 -16.87 8.45
C ARG A 73 5.99 -17.30 7.20
N ALA A 74 6.49 -16.88 6.04
CA ALA A 74 6.07 -17.43 4.75
C ALA A 74 6.34 -18.94 4.69
N ARG A 75 5.34 -19.75 4.32
CA ARG A 75 5.44 -21.24 4.30
C ARG A 75 5.58 -21.81 2.90
N THR A 76 5.10 -21.09 1.90
CA THR A 76 5.16 -21.49 0.49
C THR A 76 5.83 -20.42 -0.37
N PRO A 77 6.27 -20.76 -1.60
CA PRO A 77 6.76 -19.76 -2.55
C PRO A 77 5.72 -18.66 -2.85
N PHE A 78 4.43 -19.01 -2.86
CA PHE A 78 3.35 -18.06 -3.07
C PHE A 78 3.17 -17.12 -1.87
N ASP A 79 3.24 -17.63 -0.62
CA ASP A 79 3.23 -16.78 0.58
C ASP A 79 4.40 -15.80 0.56
N TRP A 80 5.59 -16.31 0.23
CA TRP A 80 6.79 -15.48 0.16
C TRP A 80 6.63 -14.37 -0.87
N ALA A 81 6.18 -14.68 -2.09
CA ALA A 81 5.97 -13.69 -3.13
C ALA A 81 4.88 -12.67 -2.77
N SER A 82 3.79 -13.13 -2.13
CA SER A 82 2.68 -12.27 -1.72
C SER A 82 3.08 -11.31 -0.59
N ILE A 83 3.80 -11.80 0.43
CA ILE A 83 4.29 -10.97 1.53
C ILE A 83 5.43 -10.05 1.06
N ALA A 84 6.29 -10.50 0.14
CA ALA A 84 7.29 -9.63 -0.48
C ALA A 84 6.64 -8.48 -1.26
N LEU A 85 5.54 -8.72 -1.96
CA LEU A 85 4.77 -7.67 -2.62
C LEU A 85 4.19 -6.67 -1.60
N ALA A 86 3.65 -7.16 -0.48
CA ALA A 86 3.17 -6.29 0.59
C ALA A 86 4.30 -5.45 1.19
N LEU A 87 5.45 -6.05 1.48
CA LEU A 87 6.64 -5.34 1.98
C LEU A 87 7.07 -4.21 1.03
N HIS A 88 7.04 -4.45 -0.29
CA HIS A 88 7.34 -3.39 -1.25
C HIS A 88 6.32 -2.25 -1.22
N GLN A 89 5.04 -2.55 -0.96
CA GLN A 89 4.02 -1.51 -0.80
C GLN A 89 4.29 -0.67 0.46
N GLU A 90 4.63 -1.30 1.58
CA GLU A 90 4.97 -0.58 2.82
C GLU A 90 6.17 0.36 2.62
N TYR A 91 7.20 -0.07 1.87
CA TYR A 91 8.32 0.81 1.52
C TYR A 91 7.89 1.99 0.64
N ILE A 92 7.03 1.76 -0.36
CA ILE A 92 6.51 2.85 -1.21
C ILE A 92 5.72 3.87 -0.37
N GLU A 93 4.91 3.40 0.58
CA GLU A 93 4.12 4.27 1.46
C GLU A 93 5.04 5.05 2.42
N LEU A 94 6.00 4.37 3.06
CA LEU A 94 7.02 4.98 3.91
C LEU A 94 7.80 6.09 3.19
N ASP A 95 8.30 5.79 1.99
CA ASP A 95 9.03 6.76 1.16
C ASP A 95 8.13 7.91 0.74
N GLY A 96 6.88 7.63 0.37
CA GLY A 96 5.90 8.64 0.02
C GLY A 96 5.63 9.62 1.15
N PHE A 97 5.44 9.11 2.38
CA PHE A 97 5.24 9.94 3.56
C PHE A 97 6.48 10.76 3.91
N ASN A 98 7.65 10.12 3.97
CA ASN A 98 8.92 10.79 4.29
C ASN A 98 9.28 11.85 3.25
N TYR A 99 9.09 11.56 1.97
CA TYR A 99 9.30 12.53 0.90
C TYR A 99 8.38 13.73 1.05
N ALA A 100 7.08 13.52 1.26
CA ALA A 100 6.12 14.60 1.42
C ALA A 100 6.49 15.50 2.62
N ILE A 101 6.83 14.89 3.75
CA ILE A 101 7.29 15.58 4.97
C ILE A 101 8.52 16.45 4.71
N ALA A 102 9.50 15.94 3.96
CA ALA A 102 10.75 16.65 3.68
C ALA A 102 10.58 17.72 2.59
N ARG A 103 9.68 17.50 1.63
CA ARG A 103 9.55 18.31 0.42
C ARG A 103 8.72 19.57 0.61
N PHE A 104 7.64 19.49 1.39
CA PHE A 104 6.66 20.57 1.46
C PHE A 104 6.86 21.43 2.71
N THR A 105 6.85 22.74 2.49
CA THR A 105 6.91 23.74 3.56
C THR A 105 5.57 23.85 4.30
N PRO A 106 5.55 24.37 5.54
CA PRO A 106 4.29 24.62 6.26
C PRO A 106 3.29 25.47 5.46
N ALA A 107 3.75 26.47 4.71
CA ALA A 107 2.87 27.31 3.90
C ALA A 107 2.24 26.55 2.71
N GLU A 108 2.98 25.66 2.06
CA GLU A 108 2.45 24.79 0.99
C GLU A 108 1.40 23.82 1.53
N TRP A 109 1.63 23.24 2.72
CA TRP A 109 0.66 22.38 3.40
C TRP A 109 -0.64 23.12 3.75
N GLU A 110 -0.53 24.30 4.36
CA GLU A 110 -1.68 25.14 4.71
C GLU A 110 -2.46 25.60 3.46
N ALA A 111 -1.78 25.85 2.34
CA ALA A 111 -2.43 26.18 1.07
C ALA A 111 -3.31 25.03 0.54
N TRP A 112 -3.07 23.79 0.97
CA TRP A 112 -3.90 22.62 0.67
C TRP A 112 -4.86 22.26 1.82
N GLY A 113 -4.97 23.10 2.84
CA GLY A 113 -5.80 22.85 4.03
C GLY A 113 -5.24 21.78 4.97
N ILE A 114 -3.98 21.40 4.81
CA ILE A 114 -3.29 20.42 5.66
C ILE A 114 -2.57 21.20 6.76
N ASN A 115 -3.26 21.37 7.88
CA ASN A 115 -2.67 22.01 9.05
C ASN A 115 -1.62 21.11 9.74
N GLN A 116 -0.91 21.68 10.72
CA GLN A 116 0.15 20.97 11.45
C GLN A 116 -0.30 19.66 12.12
N ASN A 117 -1.54 19.55 12.59
CA ASN A 117 -2.03 18.31 13.19
C ASN A 117 -2.12 17.18 12.15
N TYR A 118 -2.52 17.48 10.91
CA TYR A 118 -2.50 16.50 9.83
C TYR A 118 -1.09 16.11 9.44
N VAL A 119 -0.13 17.06 9.45
CA VAL A 119 1.29 16.72 9.22
C VAL A 119 1.81 15.77 10.31
N GLN A 120 1.42 15.96 11.57
CA GLN A 120 1.76 15.00 12.63
C GLN A 120 1.12 13.63 12.41
N LEU A 121 -0.11 13.57 11.91
CA LEU A 121 -0.75 12.31 11.54
C LEU A 121 -0.01 11.60 10.39
N ILE A 122 0.49 12.34 9.38
CA ILE A 122 1.32 11.78 8.31
C ILE A 122 2.63 11.21 8.85
N ARG A 123 3.27 11.90 9.81
CA ARG A 123 4.45 11.36 10.51
C ARG A 123 4.15 10.07 11.26
N PHE A 124 2.97 10.01 11.90
CA PHE A 124 2.53 8.80 12.57
C PHE A 124 2.32 7.64 11.58
N PHE A 125 1.71 7.88 10.41
CA PHE A 125 1.60 6.85 9.37
C PHE A 125 2.97 6.40 8.86
N ALA A 126 3.91 7.32 8.62
CA ALA A 126 5.29 6.93 8.29
C ALA A 126 5.90 5.99 9.34
N GLN A 127 5.69 6.25 10.64
CA GLN A 127 6.17 5.36 11.69
C GLN A 127 5.49 3.98 11.65
N GLN A 128 4.19 3.92 11.33
CA GLN A 128 3.49 2.65 11.17
C GLN A 128 4.06 1.83 10.02
N GLU A 129 4.39 2.46 8.89
CA GLU A 129 4.93 1.71 7.76
C GLU A 129 6.34 1.17 8.00
N GLU A 130 7.14 1.80 8.88
CA GLU A 130 8.40 1.22 9.37
C GLU A 130 8.16 -0.07 10.17
N ASP A 131 7.16 -0.06 11.06
CA ASP A 131 6.79 -1.21 11.87
C ASP A 131 6.15 -2.34 11.03
N HIS A 132 5.30 -1.99 10.06
CA HIS A 132 4.73 -2.95 9.10
C HIS A 132 5.82 -3.58 8.24
N SER A 133 6.73 -2.76 7.69
CA SER A 133 7.87 -3.24 6.91
C SER A 133 8.73 -4.20 7.74
N THR A 134 8.99 -3.87 9.00
CA THR A 134 9.73 -4.73 9.93
C THR A 134 9.01 -6.06 10.16
N ALA A 135 7.69 -6.03 10.38
CA ALA A 135 6.90 -7.24 10.57
C ALA A 135 6.94 -8.16 9.34
N PHE A 136 6.78 -7.63 8.14
CA PHE A 136 6.85 -8.42 6.91
C PHE A 136 8.27 -8.93 6.62
N ALA A 137 9.29 -8.11 6.83
CA ALA A 137 10.69 -8.55 6.69
C ALA A 137 11.00 -9.73 7.64
N ASN A 138 10.53 -9.68 8.89
CA ASN A 138 10.67 -10.78 9.84
C ASN A 138 9.97 -12.07 9.35
N MET A 139 8.80 -11.96 8.73
CA MET A 139 8.09 -13.11 8.16
C MET A 139 8.77 -13.70 6.92
N LEU A 140 9.50 -12.89 6.15
CA LEU A 140 10.26 -13.31 4.95
C LEU A 140 11.66 -13.83 5.28
N GLY A 141 12.19 -13.47 6.46
CA GLY A 141 13.49 -13.88 6.96
C GLY A 141 14.67 -13.23 6.22
N PRO A 142 15.86 -13.84 6.25
CA PRO A 142 17.10 -13.21 5.76
C PRO A 142 17.15 -12.82 4.28
N ARG A 143 16.16 -13.25 3.49
CA ARG A 143 16.05 -12.93 2.05
C ARG A 143 14.97 -11.87 1.78
N ALA A 144 14.41 -11.24 2.82
CA ALA A 144 13.45 -10.16 2.64
C ALA A 144 14.00 -9.10 1.68
N PRO A 145 13.18 -8.60 0.74
CA PRO A 145 13.54 -7.44 -0.06
C PRO A 145 13.98 -6.26 0.82
N LEU A 146 14.96 -5.51 0.35
CA LEU A 146 15.41 -4.28 0.98
C LEU A 146 14.61 -3.09 0.41
N PRO A 147 14.56 -1.96 1.15
CA PRO A 147 14.07 -0.69 0.59
C PRO A 147 14.84 -0.32 -0.68
N CYS A 148 14.20 0.43 -1.57
CA CYS A 148 14.88 1.00 -2.74
C CYS A 148 15.85 2.11 -2.30
N GLU A 149 17.00 2.21 -2.96
CA GLU A 149 17.97 3.30 -2.79
C GLU A 149 17.81 4.39 -3.86
#